data_AF-A0A252C0B4-F1
#
_entry.id   AF-A0A252C0B4-F1
#
_cell.length_a   1.000
_cell.length_b   1.000
_cell.length_c   1.000
_cell.angle_alpha   90.00
_cell.angle_beta   90.00
_cell.angle_gamma   90.00
#
_symmetry.space_group_name_H-M   'P 1'
#
loop_
_entity.id
_entity.type
_entity.pdbx_description
1 polymer ?
#
loop_
_entity_poly.entity_id
_entity_poly.type
_entity_poly.pdbx_seq_one_letter_code
_entity_poly.pdbx_strand_id
1 'polypeptide(L)'
;MAPYVRAEWHGPFGHHVIIDVHGQLLRAVLIPISPGHGRAFIVRDDAYFDLRMESAARVHRVLAGNAPGPAPAALRLSAQQRQRQIRMLCAIDGRRAGIPYRRIAGAMFRVDLTRMSADEWRATAYYAAFHRLLRDSKIYLNGGHLSLLQGTARGGDTQAA
;
A
#
# COMPACT_ATOMS: atom_id res chain seq x y z
N MET A 1 -8.24 -15.18 13.92
CA MET A 1 -8.48 -15.94 12.67
C MET A 1 -7.23 -16.72 12.33
N ALA A 2 -7.36 -18.00 12.00
CA ALA A 2 -6.26 -18.84 11.54
C ALA A 2 -5.71 -18.33 10.19
N PRO A 3 -4.44 -18.63 9.83
CA PRO A 3 -3.91 -18.30 8.51
C PRO A 3 -4.77 -18.91 7.41
N TYR A 4 -5.11 -18.13 6.38
CA TYR A 4 -5.82 -18.66 5.21
C TYR A 4 -5.28 -18.04 3.92
N VAL A 5 -5.39 -18.78 2.83
CA VAL A 5 -5.01 -18.29 1.50
C VAL A 5 -6.09 -17.32 1.04
N ARG A 6 -5.72 -16.06 0.85
CA ARG A 6 -6.59 -14.99 0.39
C ARG A 6 -6.67 -14.93 -1.14
N ALA A 7 -5.58 -15.29 -1.80
CA ALA A 7 -5.51 -15.38 -3.25
C ALA A 7 -4.38 -16.33 -3.64
N GLU A 8 -4.58 -17.04 -4.74
CA GLU A 8 -3.57 -17.89 -5.34
C GLU A 8 -3.57 -17.75 -6.86
N TRP A 9 -2.41 -17.94 -7.47
CA TRP A 9 -2.25 -17.90 -8.91
C TRP A 9 -1.11 -18.81 -9.35
N HIS A 10 -1.35 -19.64 -10.36
CA HIS A 10 -0.32 -20.48 -10.96
C HIS A 10 0.31 -19.75 -12.14
N GLY A 11 1.59 -19.41 -11.98
CA GLY A 11 2.36 -18.70 -12.98
C GLY A 11 3.51 -19.53 -13.54
N PRO A 12 4.17 -19.05 -14.61
CA PRO A 12 5.34 -19.70 -15.21
C PRO A 12 6.52 -19.85 -14.24
N PHE A 13 6.53 -19.13 -13.12
CA PHE A 13 7.59 -19.15 -12.11
C PHE A 13 7.19 -19.84 -10.79
N GLY A 14 6.01 -20.47 -10.74
CA GLY A 14 5.52 -21.21 -9.57
C GLY A 14 4.10 -20.82 -9.13
N HIS A 15 3.69 -21.35 -7.99
CA HIS A 15 2.39 -21.08 -7.37
C HIS A 15 2.49 -19.88 -6.43
N HIS A 16 1.96 -18.76 -6.86
CA HIS A 16 1.92 -17.53 -6.09
C HIS A 16 0.78 -17.61 -5.06
N VAL A 17 1.08 -17.35 -3.79
CA VAL A 17 0.10 -17.33 -2.71
C VAL A 17 0.17 -16.03 -1.92
N ILE A 18 -1.01 -15.51 -1.58
CA ILE A 18 -1.20 -14.44 -0.60
C ILE A 18 -1.87 -15.05 0.61
N ILE A 19 -1.15 -15.09 1.73
CA ILE A 19 -1.63 -15.64 2.99
C ILE A 19 -2.02 -14.49 3.90
N ASP A 20 -3.25 -14.48 4.38
CA ASP A 20 -3.69 -13.56 5.42
C ASP A 20 -3.42 -14.19 6.79
N VAL A 21 -2.62 -13.52 7.60
CA VAL A 21 -2.26 -13.96 8.94
C VAL A 21 -2.59 -12.84 9.91
N HIS A 22 -3.73 -12.95 10.58
CA HIS A 22 -4.25 -11.94 11.50
C HIS A 22 -4.30 -10.53 10.89
N GLY A 23 -4.73 -10.40 9.62
CA GLY A 23 -4.82 -9.13 8.91
C GLY A 23 -3.50 -8.65 8.30
N GLN A 24 -2.41 -9.39 8.47
CA GLN A 24 -1.14 -9.15 7.79
C GLN A 24 -1.06 -10.05 6.55
N LEU A 25 -0.87 -9.42 5.39
CA LEU A 25 -0.69 -10.16 4.14
C LEU A 25 0.78 -10.56 3.97
N LEU A 26 1.01 -11.85 3.80
CA LEU A 26 2.30 -12.43 3.41
C LEU A 26 2.19 -12.90 1.96
N ARG A 27 3.17 -12.55 1.13
CA ARG A 27 3.23 -12.99 -0.26
C ARG A 27 4.41 -13.94 -0.43
N ALA A 28 4.17 -15.11 -1.01
CA ALA A 28 5.20 -16.09 -1.30
C ALA A 28 4.97 -16.69 -2.69
N VAL A 29 6.05 -17.20 -3.29
CA VAL A 29 5.98 -18.07 -4.46
C VAL A 29 6.42 -19.44 -4.00
N LEU A 30 5.50 -20.39 -4.09
CA LEU A 30 5.75 -21.80 -3.80
C LEU A 30 6.26 -22.44 -5.09
N ILE A 31 7.46 -22.97 -5.03
CA ILE A 31 8.04 -23.77 -6.10
C ILE A 31 7.94 -25.22 -5.63
N PRO A 32 7.26 -26.11 -6.37
CA PRO A 32 7.20 -27.52 -6.00
C PRO A 32 8.61 -28.09 -6.08
N ILE A 33 9.18 -28.39 -4.92
CA ILE A 33 10.45 -29.10 -4.79
C ILE A 33 10.16 -30.50 -4.27
N SER A 34 10.73 -31.53 -4.91
CA SER A 34 10.62 -32.91 -4.41
C SER A 34 11.24 -33.02 -3.02
N PRO A 35 10.61 -33.71 -2.06
CA PRO A 35 10.81 -33.41 -0.64
C PRO A 35 12.01 -34.12 -0.04
N GLY A 36 12.75 -33.39 0.80
CA GLY A 36 13.21 -33.90 2.10
C GLY A 36 12.32 -33.35 3.22
N HIS A 37 12.69 -33.53 4.49
CA HIS A 37 11.93 -33.02 5.65
C HIS A 37 12.07 -31.49 5.89
N GLY A 38 12.80 -30.78 5.04
CA GLY A 38 13.16 -29.37 5.22
C GLY A 38 12.38 -28.41 4.33
N ARG A 39 12.26 -27.16 4.77
CA ARG A 39 11.73 -26.04 3.97
C ARG A 39 12.89 -25.17 3.52
N ALA A 40 12.91 -24.80 2.24
CA ALA A 40 13.87 -23.84 1.70
C ALA A 40 13.20 -22.47 1.46
N PHE A 41 13.94 -21.40 1.73
CA PHE A 41 13.57 -20.04 1.36
C PHE A 41 14.58 -19.54 0.35
N ILE A 42 14.11 -19.20 -0.86
CA ILE A 42 14.95 -18.58 -1.89
C ILE A 42 14.76 -17.07 -1.81
N VAL A 43 15.81 -16.37 -1.43
CA VAL A 43 15.85 -14.91 -1.40
C VAL A 43 16.76 -14.43 -2.52
N ARG A 44 16.25 -13.49 -3.34
CA ARG A 44 17.06 -12.87 -4.39
C ARG A 44 18.04 -11.89 -3.78
N ASP A 45 19.29 -11.98 -4.20
CA ASP A 45 20.33 -10.99 -3.95
C ASP A 45 20.13 -9.80 -4.91
N ASP A 46 19.32 -8.84 -4.46
CA ASP A 46 18.97 -7.63 -5.18
C ASP A 46 18.91 -6.43 -4.22
N ALA A 47 18.61 -5.24 -4.72
CA ALA A 47 18.50 -4.02 -3.92
C ALA A 47 17.44 -4.10 -2.78
N TYR A 48 16.64 -5.17 -2.73
CA TYR A 48 15.63 -5.42 -1.70
C TYR A 48 15.96 -6.64 -0.83
N PHE A 49 17.21 -7.11 -0.82
CA PHE A 49 17.64 -8.30 -0.10
C PHE A 49 17.21 -8.29 1.38
N ASP A 50 17.54 -7.23 2.12
CA ASP A 50 17.20 -7.12 3.56
C ASP A 50 15.69 -7.17 3.80
N LEU A 51 14.91 -6.46 2.98
CA LEU A 51 13.46 -6.45 3.04
C LEU A 51 12.87 -7.84 2.78
N ARG A 52 13.45 -8.59 1.83
CA ARG A 52 13.05 -9.97 1.53
C ARG A 52 13.44 -10.92 2.66
N MET A 53 14.61 -10.74 3.27
CA MET A 53 15.06 -11.52 4.43
C MET A 53 14.12 -11.35 5.63
N GLU A 54 13.76 -10.11 5.97
CA GLU A 54 12.77 -9.83 7.02
C GLU A 54 11.42 -10.49 6.68
N SER A 55 10.99 -10.42 5.42
CA SER A 55 9.74 -11.03 4.96
C SER A 55 9.78 -12.57 5.04
N ALA A 56 10.89 -13.20 4.67
CA ALA A 56 11.08 -14.65 4.76
C ALA A 56 11.06 -15.12 6.22
N ALA A 57 11.72 -14.39 7.13
CA ALA A 57 11.67 -14.69 8.57
C ALA A 57 10.23 -14.62 9.12
N ARG A 58 9.41 -13.68 8.64
CA ARG A 58 7.99 -13.60 8.99
C ARG A 58 7.20 -14.81 8.51
N VAL A 59 7.43 -15.26 7.27
CA VAL A 59 6.81 -16.49 6.75
C VAL A 59 7.26 -17.71 7.57
N HIS A 60 8.55 -17.83 7.88
CA HIS A 60 9.08 -18.90 8.73
C HIS A 60 8.38 -18.95 10.09
N ARG A 61 8.18 -17.80 10.77
CA ARG A 61 7.45 -17.75 12.04
C ARG A 61 6.04 -18.30 11.93
N VAL A 62 5.28 -17.87 10.92
CA VAL A 62 3.91 -18.36 10.68
C VAL A 62 3.90 -19.86 10.42
N LEU A 63 4.83 -20.34 9.61
CA LEU A 63 4.98 -21.76 9.32
C LEU A 63 5.46 -22.59 10.52
N ALA A 64 6.00 -21.94 11.57
CA ALA A 64 6.32 -22.54 12.86
C ALA A 64 5.19 -22.40 13.89
N GLY A 65 3.99 -21.94 13.49
CA GLY A 65 2.84 -21.76 14.36
C GLY A 65 2.86 -20.45 15.18
N ASN A 66 3.83 -19.57 14.94
CA ASN A 66 3.96 -18.31 15.65
C ASN A 66 3.28 -17.16 14.92
N ALA A 67 2.99 -16.07 15.64
CA ALA A 67 2.57 -14.83 15.00
C ALA A 67 3.65 -14.32 14.03
N PRO A 68 3.28 -13.68 12.90
CA PRO A 68 4.23 -13.19 11.90
C PRO A 68 5.13 -12.07 12.44
N GLY A 69 4.85 -11.52 13.62
CA GLY A 69 5.46 -10.30 14.16
C GLY A 69 5.12 -9.06 13.32
N PRO A 70 5.78 -7.92 13.57
CA PRO A 70 5.50 -6.70 12.84
C PRO A 70 5.97 -6.79 11.39
N ALA A 71 5.35 -6.01 10.48
CA ALA A 71 5.85 -5.84 9.11
C ALA A 71 7.29 -5.27 9.12
N PRO A 72 8.09 -5.48 8.07
CA PRO A 72 9.41 -4.85 7.95
C PRO A 72 9.34 -3.35 8.16
N ALA A 73 10.33 -2.77 8.86
CA ALA A 73 10.29 -1.36 9.25
C ALA A 73 10.11 -0.42 8.05
N ALA A 74 10.79 -0.72 6.95
CA ALA A 74 10.69 0.02 5.68
C ALA A 74 9.26 0.01 5.08
N LEU A 75 8.44 -0.99 5.41
CA LEU A 75 7.04 -1.09 4.93
C LEU A 75 6.02 -0.49 5.90
N ARG A 76 6.44 -0.04 7.09
CA ARG A 76 5.52 0.53 8.08
C ARG A 76 5.24 1.99 7.73
N LEU A 77 3.97 2.28 7.43
CA LEU A 77 3.49 3.65 7.31
C LEU A 77 2.99 4.15 8.67
N SER A 78 3.29 5.40 9.00
CA SER A 78 2.62 6.08 10.11
C SER A 78 1.12 6.23 9.81
N ALA A 79 0.31 6.46 10.85
CA ALA A 79 -1.12 6.70 10.69
C ALA A 79 -1.41 7.87 9.73
N GLN A 80 -0.61 8.95 9.83
CA GLN A 80 -0.71 10.12 8.96
C GLN A 80 -0.34 9.78 7.51
N GLN A 81 0.75 9.05 7.28
CA GLN A 81 1.16 8.62 5.95
C GLN A 81 0.07 7.75 5.31
N ARG A 82 -0.43 6.75 6.03
CA ARG A 82 -1.53 5.88 5.57
C ARG A 82 -2.79 6.67 5.24
N GLN A 83 -3.19 7.61 6.10
CA GLN A 83 -4.37 8.45 5.85
C GLN A 83 -4.19 9.32 4.61
N ARG A 84 -3.00 9.87 4.38
CA ARG A 84 -2.67 10.64 3.17
C ARG A 84 -2.77 9.75 1.93
N GLN A 85 -2.30 8.51 1.99
CA GLN A 85 -2.45 7.53 0.90
C GLN A 85 -3.91 7.28 0.53
N ILE A 86 -4.74 6.99 1.54
CA ILE A 86 -6.17 6.78 1.37
C ILE A 86 -6.83 8.01 0.73
N ARG A 87 -6.51 9.21 1.22
CA ARG A 87 -7.05 10.46 0.67
C ARG A 87 -6.68 10.68 -0.79
N MET A 88 -5.45 10.39 -1.19
CA MET A 88 -5.04 10.49 -2.60
C MET A 88 -5.82 9.53 -3.50
N LEU A 89 -6.01 8.28 -3.07
CA LEU A 89 -6.82 7.30 -3.81
C LEU A 89 -8.28 7.75 -3.92
N CYS A 90 -8.91 8.12 -2.79
CA CYS A 90 -10.29 8.62 -2.80
C CYS A 90 -10.46 9.88 -3.65
N ALA A 91 -9.45 10.76 -3.70
CA ALA A 91 -9.49 11.95 -4.55
C ALA A 91 -9.56 11.57 -6.03
N ILE A 92 -8.73 10.63 -6.49
CA ILE A 92 -8.77 10.12 -7.87
C ILE A 92 -10.10 9.44 -8.15
N ASP A 93 -10.55 8.55 -7.27
CA ASP A 93 -11.77 7.78 -7.49
C ASP A 93 -13.00 8.69 -7.59
N GLY A 94 -13.10 9.70 -6.72
CA GLY A 94 -14.14 10.71 -6.81
C GLY A 94 -14.08 11.51 -8.10
N ARG A 95 -12.88 11.84 -8.60
CA ARG A 95 -12.70 12.53 -9.88
C ARG A 95 -13.09 11.64 -11.07
N ARG A 96 -12.75 10.35 -11.05
CA ARG A 96 -13.15 9.37 -12.07
C ARG A 96 -14.67 9.15 -12.10
N ALA A 97 -15.33 9.24 -10.95
CA ALA A 97 -16.78 9.18 -10.84
C ALA A 97 -17.49 10.49 -11.26
N GLY A 98 -16.77 11.50 -11.78
CA GLY A 98 -17.34 12.77 -12.21
C GLY A 98 -17.78 13.70 -11.07
N ILE A 99 -17.40 13.40 -9.82
CA ILE A 99 -17.82 14.20 -8.66
C ILE A 99 -17.10 15.57 -8.70
N PRO A 100 -17.81 16.69 -8.46
CA PRO A 100 -17.20 18.00 -8.40
C PRO A 100 -16.09 18.08 -7.32
N TYR A 101 -14.96 18.73 -7.65
CA TYR A 101 -13.79 18.87 -6.75
C TYR A 101 -14.19 19.28 -5.33
N ARG A 102 -15.04 20.31 -5.22
CA ARG A 102 -15.51 20.88 -3.96
C ARG A 102 -16.31 19.89 -3.11
N ARG A 103 -17.12 19.03 -3.73
CA ARG A 103 -17.89 18.00 -3.02
C ARG A 103 -16.99 16.90 -2.49
N ILE A 104 -15.96 16.50 -3.26
CA ILE A 104 -14.95 15.54 -2.81
C ILE A 104 -14.17 16.12 -1.62
N ALA A 105 -13.68 17.35 -1.75
CA ALA A 105 -12.95 18.02 -0.68
C ALA A 105 -13.79 18.18 0.60
N GLY A 106 -15.07 18.55 0.47
CA GLY A 106 -15.98 18.72 1.62
C GLY A 106 -16.19 17.42 2.38
N ALA A 107 -16.42 16.32 1.66
CA ALA A 107 -16.52 14.99 2.27
C ALA A 107 -15.18 14.55 2.91
N MET A 108 -14.06 14.79 2.23
CA MET A 108 -12.73 14.35 2.66
C MET A 108 -12.23 15.06 3.91
N PHE A 109 -12.48 16.38 4.00
CA PHE A 109 -12.06 17.21 5.13
C PHE A 109 -13.19 17.41 6.16
N ARG A 110 -14.36 16.80 5.95
CA ARG A 110 -15.54 16.88 6.82
C ARG A 110 -15.98 18.32 7.09
N VAL A 111 -16.00 19.13 6.03
CA VAL A 111 -16.41 20.54 6.08
C VAL A 111 -17.50 20.80 5.05
N ASP A 112 -18.55 21.53 5.45
CA ASP A 112 -19.57 21.97 4.50
C ASP A 112 -19.01 23.13 3.68
N LEU A 113 -18.52 22.76 2.50
CA LEU A 113 -18.03 23.74 1.55
C LEU A 113 -19.14 24.23 0.65
N THR A 114 -20.36 23.69 0.62
CA THR A 114 -21.36 23.89 -0.45
C THR A 114 -22.01 25.28 -0.49
N ARG A 115 -21.92 26.03 0.61
CA ARG A 115 -22.53 27.37 0.75
C ARG A 115 -21.67 28.54 0.28
N MET A 116 -20.37 28.31 0.09
CA MET A 116 -19.40 29.30 -0.38
C MET A 116 -19.58 29.74 -1.85
N SER A 117 -19.15 30.94 -2.22
CA SER A 117 -18.95 31.32 -3.62
C SER A 117 -17.78 30.56 -4.25
N ALA A 118 -17.61 30.67 -5.57
CA ALA A 118 -16.46 30.08 -6.26
C ALA A 118 -15.12 30.70 -5.81
N ASP A 119 -15.11 32.00 -5.53
CA ASP A 119 -13.91 32.73 -5.07
C ASP A 119 -13.57 32.40 -3.62
N GLU A 120 -14.58 32.35 -2.75
CA GLU A 120 -14.42 31.91 -1.35
C GLU A 120 -13.85 30.49 -1.28
N TRP A 121 -14.38 29.57 -2.09
CA TRP A 121 -13.86 28.21 -2.18
C TRP A 121 -12.37 28.19 -2.58
N ARG A 122 -11.99 28.91 -3.64
CA ARG A 122 -10.60 28.96 -4.14
C ARG A 122 -9.64 29.57 -3.12
N ALA A 123 -10.11 30.48 -2.27
CA ALA A 123 -9.33 31.09 -1.21
C ALA A 123 -9.12 30.18 0.02
N THR A 124 -9.83 29.05 0.14
CA THR A 124 -9.68 28.16 1.31
C THR A 124 -8.37 27.37 1.30
N ALA A 125 -7.85 27.06 2.50
CA ALA A 125 -6.76 26.10 2.67
C ALA A 125 -7.13 24.69 2.17
N TYR A 126 -8.41 24.33 2.21
CA TYR A 126 -8.93 23.04 1.73
C TYR A 126 -8.81 22.90 0.21
N TYR A 127 -9.00 23.98 -0.56
CA TYR A 127 -8.76 23.98 -2.00
C TYR A 127 -7.31 23.64 -2.32
N ALA A 128 -6.37 24.36 -1.69
CA ALA A 128 -4.94 24.11 -1.89
C ALA A 128 -4.53 22.69 -1.45
N ALA A 129 -5.01 22.23 -0.28
CA ALA A 129 -4.73 20.88 0.23
C ALA A 129 -5.29 19.79 -0.69
N PHE A 130 -6.52 19.95 -1.19
CA PHE A 130 -7.14 19.00 -2.12
C PHE A 130 -6.38 18.91 -3.45
N HIS A 131 -5.99 20.06 -4.01
CA HIS A 131 -5.25 20.09 -5.26
C HIS A 131 -3.82 19.51 -5.13
N ARG A 132 -3.17 19.66 -3.96
CA ARG A 132 -1.91 18.95 -3.65
C ARG A 132 -2.12 17.44 -3.63
N LEU A 133 -3.15 16.96 -2.91
CA LEU A 133 -3.49 15.53 -2.92
C LEU A 133 -3.74 15.00 -4.34
N LEU A 134 -4.50 15.74 -5.17
CA LEU A 134 -4.74 15.35 -6.56
C LEU A 134 -3.45 15.33 -7.40
N ARG A 135 -2.57 16.31 -7.22
CA ARG A 135 -1.27 16.33 -7.91
C ARG A 135 -0.44 15.10 -7.54
N ASP A 136 -0.29 14.84 -6.25
CA ASP A 136 0.55 13.76 -5.74
C ASP A 136 -0.05 12.39 -6.03
N SER A 137 -1.39 12.30 -6.08
CA SER A 137 -2.09 11.07 -6.38
C SER A 137 -1.75 10.50 -7.76
N LYS A 138 -1.37 11.35 -8.72
CA LYS A 138 -0.95 10.92 -10.07
C LYS A 138 0.23 9.95 -10.04
N ILE A 139 1.06 10.01 -9.00
CA ILE A 139 2.18 9.08 -8.79
C ILE A 139 1.65 7.63 -8.73
N TYR A 140 0.49 7.38 -8.11
CA TYR A 140 -0.09 6.03 -8.00
C TYR A 140 -0.60 5.47 -9.33
N LEU A 141 -1.06 6.35 -10.23
CA LEU A 141 -1.55 5.95 -11.55
C LEU A 141 -0.42 5.47 -12.47
N ASN A 142 0.80 5.95 -12.25
CA ASN A 142 1.95 5.68 -13.10
C ASN A 142 2.95 4.70 -12.45
N GLY A 143 2.46 3.74 -11.67
CA GLY A 143 3.31 2.72 -11.05
C GLY A 143 4.00 3.13 -9.75
N GLY A 144 3.83 4.36 -9.28
CA GLY A 144 4.42 4.84 -8.03
C GLY A 144 3.89 4.14 -6.76
N HIS A 145 2.81 3.36 -6.86
CA HIS A 145 2.39 2.45 -5.78
C HIS A 145 3.49 1.42 -5.42
N LEU A 146 4.39 1.08 -6.36
CA LEU A 146 5.49 0.16 -6.12
C LEU A 146 6.45 0.66 -5.02
N SER A 147 6.60 1.98 -4.85
CA SER A 147 7.40 2.56 -3.77
C SER A 147 6.91 2.16 -2.37
N LEU A 148 5.60 1.88 -2.21
CA LEU A 148 5.04 1.37 -0.95
C LEU A 148 5.45 -0.08 -0.68
N LEU A 149 5.67 -0.86 -1.75
CA LEU A 149 6.10 -2.26 -1.67
C LEU A 149 7.62 -2.39 -1.53
N GLN A 150 8.34 -1.38 -2.00
CA GLN A 150 9.81 -1.29 -1.92
C GLN A 150 10.29 -0.64 -0.62
N GLY A 151 9.37 -0.05 0.16
CA GLY A 151 9.71 0.68 1.38
C GLY A 151 10.40 2.02 1.15
N THR A 152 10.32 2.56 -0.07
CA THR A 152 10.90 3.85 -0.47
C THR A 152 9.88 4.99 -0.37
N ALA A 153 8.59 4.67 -0.29
CA ALA A 153 7.52 5.66 -0.18
C ALA A 153 7.49 6.33 1.20
N ARG A 154 7.71 7.66 1.23
CA ARG A 154 7.43 8.51 2.39
C ARG A 154 6.32 9.49 2.06
N GLY A 155 5.07 9.02 2.14
CA GLY A 155 3.91 9.91 2.23
C GLY A 155 3.82 11.02 1.16
N GLY A 156 4.22 10.77 -0.09
CA GLY A 156 4.05 11.71 -1.20
C GLY A 156 4.88 12.98 -1.13
N ASP A 157 5.98 12.99 -0.36
CA ASP A 157 6.95 14.09 -0.43
C ASP A 157 7.90 13.83 -1.61
N THR A 158 7.68 14.65 -2.64
CA THR A 158 8.61 15.16 -3.66
C THR A 158 9.44 14.18 -4.50
N GLN A 159 9.29 14.40 -5.81
CA GLN A 159 10.25 14.18 -6.89
C GLN A 159 11.68 13.85 -6.42
N ALA A 160 12.19 12.71 -6.90
CA ALA A 160 13.62 12.59 -7.15
C ALA A 160 14.02 13.75 -8.09
N ALA A 161 14.91 14.61 -7.59
CA ALA A 161 15.84 15.35 -8.44
C ALA A 161 16.78 14.35 -9.13
#